data_AF-A0A521TM98-F1
#
_entry.id   AF-A0A521TM98-F1
#
_cell.length_a   1.000
_cell.length_b   1.000
_cell.length_c   1.000
_cell.angle_alpha   90.00
_cell.angle_beta   90.00
_cell.angle_gamma   90.00
#
_symmetry.space_group_name_H-M   'P 1'
#
loop_
_entity.id
_entity.type
_entity.pdbx_description
1 polymer ?
#
loop_
_entity_poly.entity_id
_entity_poly.type
_entity_poly.pdbx_seq_one_letter_code
_entity_poly.pdbx_strand_id
1 'polypeptide(L)'
;MTIAVSREAKRRWVSRCEELNIASCGSTIDEAMRNVEDAIEVYMETLDEAGEADHVLAMKELHPMWRSEHLKPKLEPNVFRTALVVDAKGGVAVRA
;
A
#
# COMPACT_ATOMS: atom_id res chain seq x y z
N MET A 1 -0.52 -3.77 -6.09
CA MET A 1 0.18 -3.01 -5.03
C MET A 1 0.42 -3.91 -3.84
N THR A 2 1.41 -3.63 -3.00
CA THR A 2 1.87 -4.45 -1.88
C THR A 2 1.64 -3.66 -0.60
N ILE A 3 0.83 -4.23 0.30
CA ILE A 3 0.61 -3.66 1.63
C ILE A 3 1.44 -4.44 2.64
N ALA A 4 2.29 -3.74 3.37
CA ALA A 4 2.96 -4.25 4.56
C ALA A 4 2.22 -3.78 5.81
N VAL A 5 1.91 -4.69 6.73
CA VAL A 5 1.28 -4.38 8.02
C VAL A 5 2.24 -4.71 9.16
N SER A 6 2.52 -3.75 10.03
CA SER A 6 3.35 -3.90 11.24
C SER A 6 2.59 -3.53 12.51
N ARG A 7 2.98 -4.09 13.66
CA ARG A 7 2.48 -3.68 14.97
C ARG A 7 3.45 -2.69 15.61
N GLU A 8 3.03 -1.44 15.78
CA GLU A 8 3.85 -0.37 16.38
C GLU A 8 3.65 -0.25 17.90
N ALA A 9 2.48 -0.62 18.41
CA ALA A 9 2.20 -0.62 19.85
C ALA A 9 1.19 -1.71 20.23
N LYS A 10 0.95 -1.90 21.54
CA LYS A 10 0.07 -2.96 22.08
C LYS A 10 -1.30 -3.05 21.39
N ARG A 11 -1.85 -1.91 20.94
CA ARG A 11 -3.17 -1.82 20.28
C ARG A 11 -3.13 -0.91 19.05
N ARG A 12 -2.01 -0.92 18.32
CA ARG A 12 -1.84 -0.12 17.10
C ARG A 12 -1.11 -0.90 16.03
N TRP A 13 -1.74 -0.97 14.87
CA TRP A 13 -1.24 -1.54 13.64
C TRP A 13 -1.07 -0.43 12.62
N VAL A 14 0.00 -0.50 11.83
CA VAL A 14 0.28 0.40 10.72
C VAL A 14 0.30 -0.43 9.44
N SER A 15 -0.41 0.02 8.43
CA SER A 15 -0.44 -0.54 7.09
C SER A 15 0.21 0.46 6.13
N ARG A 16 1.02 -0.03 5.18
CA ARG A 16 1.74 0.80 4.22
C ARG A 16 1.68 0.19 2.83
N CYS A 17 1.22 0.95 1.85
CA CYS A 17 1.40 0.68 0.44
C CYS A 17 2.82 1.07 0.00
N GLU A 18 3.62 0.09 -0.40
CA GLU A 18 5.03 0.33 -0.74
C GLU A 18 5.18 1.13 -2.04
N GLU A 19 4.31 0.90 -3.03
CA GLU A 19 4.36 1.56 -4.33
C GLU A 19 3.85 3.00 -4.24
N LEU A 20 2.79 3.23 -3.46
CA LEU A 20 2.21 4.56 -3.32
C LEU A 20 2.87 5.40 -2.23
N ASN A 21 3.63 4.78 -1.33
CA ASN A 21 4.12 5.38 -0.09
C ASN A 21 2.99 6.02 0.74
N ILE A 22 1.82 5.38 0.70
CA ILE A 22 0.64 5.74 1.50
C ILE A 22 0.64 4.83 2.72
N ALA A 23 0.38 5.39 3.89
CA ALA A 23 0.28 4.63 5.13
C ALA A 23 -0.96 5.04 5.90
N SER A 24 -1.53 4.06 6.60
CA SER A 24 -2.64 4.26 7.53
C SER A 24 -2.45 3.41 8.77
N CYS A 25 -3.37 3.53 9.73
CA CYS A 25 -3.27 2.80 10.99
C CYS A 25 -4.64 2.46 11.57
N GLY A 26 -4.66 1.46 12.44
CA GLY A 26 -5.88 1.01 13.13
C GLY A 26 -5.56 0.31 14.46
N SER A 27 -6.59 0.11 15.27
CA SER A 27 -6.50 -0.64 16.52
C SER A 27 -6.43 -2.15 16.28
N THR A 28 -6.91 -2.60 15.11
CA THR A 28 -6.81 -3.98 14.60
C THR A 28 -6.12 -4.02 13.24
N ILE A 29 -5.69 -5.21 12.81
CA ILE A 29 -5.15 -5.43 11.45
C ILE A 29 -6.20 -5.04 10.41
N ASP A 30 -7.46 -5.48 10.59
CA ASP A 30 -8.55 -5.19 9.64
C ASP A 30 -8.85 -3.70 9.53
N GLU A 31 -8.80 -2.98 10.65
CA GLU A 31 -8.99 -1.53 10.66
C GLU A 31 -7.83 -0.83 9.94
N ALA A 32 -6.58 -1.25 10.20
CA ALA A 32 -5.44 -0.69 9.48
C ALA A 32 -5.52 -0.98 7.97
N MET A 33 -5.96 -2.18 7.57
CA MET A 33 -6.14 -2.56 6.17
C MET A 33 -7.21 -1.71 5.49
N ARG A 34 -8.42 -1.63 6.05
CA ARG A 34 -9.50 -0.79 5.51
C ARG A 34 -9.06 0.67 5.40
N ASN A 35 -8.43 1.21 6.44
CA ASN A 35 -8.02 2.61 6.43
C ASN A 35 -6.90 2.91 5.41
N VAL A 36 -6.11 1.92 4.96
CA VAL A 36 -5.15 2.14 3.87
C VAL A 36 -5.78 1.92 2.50
N GLU A 37 -6.77 1.03 2.38
CA GLU A 37 -7.59 0.88 1.18
C GLU A 37 -8.33 2.18 0.87
N ASP A 38 -9.04 2.75 1.85
CA ASP A 38 -9.73 4.05 1.72
C ASP A 38 -8.76 5.17 1.35
N ALA A 39 -7.56 5.20 1.96
CA ALA A 39 -6.56 6.22 1.66
C ALA A 39 -5.98 6.08 0.24
N ILE A 40 -5.88 4.85 -0.29
CA ILE A 40 -5.47 4.59 -1.66
C ILE A 40 -6.58 4.99 -2.62
N GLU A 41 -7.83 4.64 -2.33
CA GLU A 41 -9.00 5.00 -3.14
C GLU A 41 -9.09 6.52 -3.30
N VAL A 42 -9.09 7.26 -2.18
CA VAL A 42 -9.12 8.74 -2.20
C VAL A 42 -7.94 9.32 -2.99
N TYR A 43 -6.75 8.73 -2.88
CA TYR A 43 -5.59 9.16 -3.67
C TYR A 43 -5.77 8.92 -5.17
N MET A 44 -6.27 7.75 -5.56
CA MET A 44 -6.52 7.40 -6.95
C MET A 44 -7.64 8.26 -7.55
N GLU A 45 -8.72 8.50 -6.81
CA GLU A 45 -9.80 9.44 -7.21
C GLU A 45 -9.25 10.84 -7.44
N THR A 46 -8.40 11.34 -6.52
CA THR A 46 -7.75 12.66 -6.68
C THR A 46 -6.90 12.73 -7.94
N LEU A 47 -6.20 11.65 -8.29
CA LEU A 47 -5.40 11.58 -9.50
C LEU A 47 -6.24 11.50 -10.78
N ASP A 48 -7.36 10.77 -10.74
CA ASP A 48 -8.29 10.66 -11.86
C ASP A 48 -8.95 12.02 -12.15
N GLU A 49 -9.41 12.71 -11.10
CA GLU A 49 -9.94 14.08 -11.21
C GLU A 49 -8.92 15.08 -11.77
N ALA A 50 -7.63 14.88 -11.48
CA ALA A 50 -6.54 15.67 -12.03
C ALA A 50 -6.14 15.27 -13.46
N GLY A 51 -6.61 14.14 -13.98
CA GLY A 51 -6.16 13.56 -15.25
C GLY A 51 -4.71 13.02 -15.20
N GLU A 52 -4.20 12.75 -13.99
CA GLU A 52 -2.82 12.36 -13.71
C GLU A 52 -2.69 10.88 -13.32
N ALA A 53 -3.79 10.15 -13.20
CA ALA A 53 -3.80 8.74 -12.77
C ALA A 53 -2.89 7.86 -13.63
N ASP A 54 -3.04 7.90 -14.95
CA ASP A 54 -2.19 7.15 -15.88
C ASP A 54 -0.73 7.57 -15.80
N HIS A 55 -0.45 8.88 -15.64
CA HIS A 55 0.91 9.39 -15.56
C HIS A 55 1.61 8.92 -14.29
N VAL A 56 0.94 9.00 -13.15
CA VAL A 56 1.48 8.54 -11.86
C VAL A 56 1.61 7.02 -11.83
N LEU A 57 0.65 6.28 -12.35
CA LEU A 57 0.75 4.82 -12.46
C LEU A 57 1.89 4.40 -13.40
N ALA A 58 2.08 5.10 -14.53
CA ALA A 58 3.19 4.87 -15.45
C ALA A 58 4.56 5.28 -14.87
N MET A 59 4.65 6.40 -14.15
CA MET A 59 5.86 6.79 -13.43
C MET A 59 6.20 5.80 -12.31
N LYS A 60 5.15 5.22 -11.69
CA LYS A 60 5.26 4.21 -10.65
C LYS A 60 5.26 2.79 -11.19
N GLU A 61 5.25 2.57 -12.51
CA GLU A 61 5.78 1.36 -13.13
C GLU A 61 7.28 1.31 -12.85
N LEU A 62 7.61 0.91 -11.62
CA LEU A 62 8.53 -0.17 -11.33
C LEU A 62 9.73 -0.21 -12.29
N HIS A 63 10.56 0.83 -12.27
CA HIS A 63 11.95 0.67 -12.70
C HIS A 63 12.46 -0.61 -12.02
N PRO A 64 13.03 -1.59 -12.76
CA PRO A 64 13.42 -2.88 -12.20
C PRO A 64 14.35 -2.63 -11.04
N MET A 65 13.79 -2.72 -9.84
CA MET A 65 14.42 -2.84 -8.55
C MET A 65 15.79 -2.18 -8.43
N TRP A 66 15.85 -1.08 -7.68
CA TRP A 66 16.93 -1.01 -6.70
C TRP A 66 16.67 -2.08 -5.61
N ARG A 67 16.84 -3.37 -5.97
CA ARG A 67 17.22 -4.41 -5.01
C ARG A 67 18.71 -4.17 -4.81
N SER A 68 19.07 -3.26 -3.92
CA SER A 68 20.37 -3.45 -3.29
C SER A 68 20.23 -4.75 -2.50
N GLU A 69 21.05 -5.75 -2.82
CA GLU A 69 21.17 -7.00 -2.06
C GLU A 69 21.58 -6.76 -0.59
N HIS A 70 21.79 -5.50 -0.23
CA HIS A 70 22.22 -4.98 1.06
C HIS A 70 21.06 -4.52 1.94
N LEU A 71 19.85 -4.33 1.41
CA LEU A 71 18.63 -4.19 2.20
C LEU A 71 17.87 -5.50 2.12
N LYS A 72 18.39 -6.54 2.80
CA LYS A 72 17.51 -7.63 3.20
C LYS A 72 16.40 -6.96 4.01
N PRO A 73 15.12 -6.97 3.58
CA PRO A 73 14.05 -6.54 4.46
C PRO A 73 14.22 -7.41 5.69
N LYS A 74 14.54 -6.78 6.82
CA LYS A 74 14.51 -7.46 8.09
C LYS A 74 13.06 -7.95 8.15
N LEU A 75 12.87 -9.26 8.01
CA LEU A 75 11.58 -9.86 8.29
C LEU A 75 11.39 -9.63 9.78
N GLU A 76 10.84 -8.47 10.12
CA GLU A 76 10.37 -8.17 11.45
C GLU A 76 9.29 -9.24 11.71
N PRO A 77 9.38 -10.01 12.80
CA PRO A 77 8.59 -11.23 13.01
C PRO A 77 7.06 -10.99 13.07
N ASN A 78 6.61 -9.75 12.90
CA ASN A 78 5.21 -9.32 12.95
C ASN A 78 4.76 -8.57 11.68
N VAL A 79 5.51 -8.67 10.58
CA VAL A 79 5.13 -8.04 9.31
C VAL A 79 4.45 -9.04 8.39
N PHE A 80 3.20 -8.75 8.06
CA PHE A 80 2.42 -9.49 7.07
C PHE A 80 2.37 -8.66 5.79
N ARG A 81 2.50 -9.33 4.63
CA ARG A 81 2.40 -8.70 3.31
C ARG A 81 1.23 -9.29 2.54
N THR A 82 0.40 -8.42 1.96
CA THR A 82 -0.69 -8.83 1.06
C THR A 82 -0.68 -8.00 -0.21
N ALA A 83 -1.16 -8.59 -1.31
CA ALA A 83 -1.25 -7.92 -2.59
C ALA A 83 -2.68 -7.36 -2.79
N LEU A 84 -2.76 -6.11 -3.21
CA LEU A 84 -3.99 -5.48 -3.68
C LEU A 84 -4.01 -5.47 -5.22
N VAL A 85 -5.17 -5.79 -5.77
CA VAL A 85 -5.55 -5.55 -7.16
C VAL A 85 -6.28 -4.21 -7.22
N VAL A 86 -5.87 -3.35 -8.14
CA VAL A 86 -6.58 -2.11 -8.46
C VAL A 86 -7.24 -2.31 -9.80
N ASP A 87 -8.55 -2.06 -9.89
CA ASP A 87 -9.27 -2.11 -11.15
C ASP A 87 -9.10 -0.81 -11.97
N ALA A 88 -9.57 -0.83 -13.23
CA ALA A 88 -9.44 0.30 -14.15
C ALA A 88 -10.23 1.56 -13.74
N LYS A 89 -11.04 1.49 -12.68
CA LYS A 89 -11.84 2.59 -12.12
C LYS A 89 -11.32 3.04 -10.75
N GLY A 90 -10.16 2.54 -10.32
CA GLY A 90 -9.59 2.87 -9.02
C GLY A 90 -10.09 2.00 -7.86
N GLY A 91 -10.95 1.02 -8.11
CA GLY A 91 -11.45 0.11 -7.08
C GLY A 91 -10.36 -0.82 -6.55
N VAL A 92 -10.22 -0.91 -5.23
CA VAL A 92 -9.16 -1.66 -4.54
C VAL A 92 -9.72 -2.97 -3.96
N ALA A 93 -9.09 -4.11 -4.26
CA ALA A 93 -9.47 -5.41 -3.73
C ALA A 93 -8.26 -6.26 -3.32
N VAL A 94 -8.36 -7.02 -2.22
CA VAL A 94 -7.30 -7.94 -1.78
C VAL A 94 -7.23 -9.17 -2.69
N ARG A 95 -6.03 -9.53 -3.14
CA ARG A 95 -5.78 -10.78 -3.87
C ARG A 95 -5.57 -11.91 -2.86
N ALA A 96 -6.49 -12.88 -2.83
CA ALA A 96 -6.40 -14.09 -2.01
C ALA A 96 -5.27 -15.04 -2.46
#